data_AF-A0A5J4ISG4-F1
#
_entry.id   AF-A0A5J4ISG4-F1
#
_cell.length_a   1.000
_cell.length_b   1.000
_cell.length_c   1.000
_cell.angle_alpha   90.00
_cell.angle_beta   90.00
_cell.angle_gamma   90.00
#
_symmetry.space_group_name_H-M   'P 1'
#
loop_
_entity.id
_entity.type
_entity.pdbx_description
1 polymer ?
#
loop_
_entity_poly.entity_id
_entity_poly.type
_entity_poly.pdbx_seq_one_letter_code
_entity_poly.pdbx_strand_id
1 'polypeptide(L)'
;MLPLVAIGSLIFSACGDDDGDGTTFVEARDRAVEVVDSTIEVEEYLETHFYNYEEFQSPPADFDFKIKFDTIAGDNSDKIALINQVEFKMVQDRVNEDVQYKLYYLKAIQGEGESPDFPDIVRINYEGTYVNDEESQEGVMLFDSSVIPVQFDLTQIVNGLQDALIEFNAGTGFTTNPDGTVVYENFGVGAVFMQSGLGYYVSPPQGSAVTIPLYSQLIFSFQLFEREVGDQDEDGIPSVMEDLNGNGLEEDDNTDGDALNNYIDADDDNDGRPTEDEIIINEDGSITFPDEDGDGIVDYLDADS
;
A
#
# COMPACT_ATOMS: atom_id res chain seq x y z
N MET A 1 -2.05 41.45 -58.70
CA MET A 1 -2.97 40.34 -59.04
C MET A 1 -3.00 39.39 -57.85
N LEU A 2 -4.16 39.23 -57.21
CA LEU A 2 -4.46 38.03 -56.41
C LEU A 2 -4.66 36.84 -57.38
N PRO A 3 -4.38 35.58 -56.98
CA PRO A 3 -5.34 34.77 -56.19
C PRO A 3 -4.64 33.96 -55.06
N LEU A 4 -5.25 33.71 -53.90
CA LEU A 4 -6.36 32.79 -53.56
C LEU A 4 -5.88 31.38 -53.14
N VAL A 5 -6.38 31.00 -51.96
CA VAL A 5 -6.24 29.78 -51.16
C VAL A 5 -6.40 28.47 -51.94
N ALA A 6 -5.60 27.46 -51.56
CA ALA A 6 -6.01 26.06 -51.56
C ALA A 6 -5.39 25.36 -50.34
N ILE A 7 -6.19 25.13 -49.30
CA ILE A 7 -5.91 24.19 -48.21
C ILE A 7 -6.13 22.79 -48.78
N GLY A 8 -5.07 22.00 -48.85
CA GLY A 8 -5.13 20.58 -49.17
C GLY A 8 -4.47 19.79 -48.05
N SER A 9 -5.29 19.05 -47.30
CA SER A 9 -4.82 18.07 -46.32
C SER A 9 -3.87 17.08 -46.98
N LEU A 10 -2.63 17.04 -46.48
CA LEU A 10 -1.68 15.98 -46.75
C LEU A 10 -1.70 15.04 -45.56
N ILE A 11 -2.34 13.90 -45.78
CA ILE A 11 -2.30 12.72 -44.92
C ILE A 11 -0.85 12.21 -44.98
N PHE A 12 -0.09 12.35 -43.89
CA PHE A 12 1.18 11.67 -43.78
C PHE A 12 0.93 10.21 -43.40
N SER A 13 1.11 9.37 -44.41
CA SER A 13 1.20 7.92 -44.31
C SER A 13 2.41 7.56 -43.44
N ALA A 14 2.16 6.91 -42.30
CA ALA A 14 3.20 6.25 -41.53
C ALA A 14 3.71 5.02 -42.29
N CYS A 15 5.02 4.91 -42.45
CA CYS A 15 5.71 3.62 -42.47
C CYS A 15 7.22 3.81 -42.29
N GLY A 16 7.75 3.22 -41.22
CA GLY A 16 9.10 2.68 -41.09
C GLY A 16 10.22 3.69 -40.83
N ASP A 17 10.79 3.62 -39.63
CA ASP A 17 12.17 3.15 -39.53
C ASP A 17 12.34 2.29 -38.28
N ASP A 18 13.01 1.17 -38.48
CA ASP A 18 13.29 0.05 -37.59
C ASP A 18 14.76 0.22 -37.19
N ASP A 19 15.07 0.55 -35.93
CA ASP A 19 16.42 0.47 -35.35
C ASP A 19 16.37 0.53 -33.79
N GLY A 20 16.29 -0.67 -33.20
CA GLY A 20 16.86 -1.10 -31.92
C GLY A 20 17.02 -0.14 -30.72
N ASP A 21 16.09 -0.23 -29.78
CA ASP A 21 16.34 -0.79 -28.44
C ASP A 21 15.00 -1.33 -27.92
N GLY A 22 14.92 -2.65 -27.73
CA GLY A 22 13.68 -3.36 -27.51
C GLY A 22 13.19 -3.25 -26.08
N THR A 23 12.94 -2.04 -25.57
CA THR A 23 11.97 -1.89 -24.49
C THR A 23 10.59 -1.92 -25.15
N THR A 24 9.90 -3.06 -25.02
CA THR A 24 8.46 -3.10 -25.33
C THR A 24 7.77 -2.26 -24.27
N PHE A 25 7.72 -0.94 -24.47
CA PHE A 25 6.90 -0.05 -23.67
C PHE A 25 5.45 -0.44 -23.92
N VAL A 26 4.88 -1.18 -22.98
CA VAL A 26 3.44 -1.42 -22.93
C VAL A 26 2.85 -0.19 -22.27
N GLU A 27 2.14 0.62 -23.06
CA GLU A 27 1.40 1.76 -22.51
C GLU A 27 0.44 1.25 -21.43
N ALA A 28 0.46 1.91 -20.28
CA ALA A 28 -0.41 1.57 -19.18
C ALA A 28 -1.88 1.72 -19.60
N ARG A 29 -2.74 0.78 -19.20
CA ARG A 29 -4.18 0.90 -19.41
C ARG A 29 -4.70 2.16 -18.71
N ASP A 30 -5.84 2.65 -19.17
CA ASP A 30 -6.53 3.73 -18.48
C ASP A 30 -7.04 3.20 -17.12
N ARG A 31 -6.61 3.83 -16.03
CA ARG A 31 -6.98 3.46 -14.66
C ARG A 31 -8.50 3.53 -14.43
N ALA A 32 -9.20 4.45 -15.09
CA ALA A 32 -10.66 4.58 -14.99
C ALA A 32 -11.43 3.47 -15.69
N VAL A 33 -10.80 2.80 -16.67
CA VAL A 33 -11.36 1.60 -17.31
C VAL A 33 -10.99 0.36 -16.50
N GLU A 34 -9.72 0.25 -16.13
CA GLU A 34 -9.16 -0.92 -15.45
C GLU A 34 -9.72 -1.12 -14.03
N VAL A 35 -10.10 -0.05 -13.32
CA VAL A 35 -10.79 -0.17 -12.02
C VAL A 35 -12.10 -0.96 -12.10
N VAL A 36 -12.81 -0.90 -13.23
CA VAL A 36 -14.08 -1.61 -13.41
C VAL A 36 -13.84 -3.11 -13.52
N ASP A 37 -12.91 -3.52 -14.40
CA ASP A 37 -12.60 -4.93 -14.66
C ASP A 37 -11.97 -5.58 -13.42
N SER A 38 -10.95 -4.93 -12.84
CA SER A 38 -10.30 -5.41 -11.62
C SER A 38 -11.24 -5.51 -10.41
N THR A 39 -12.25 -4.65 -10.30
CA THR A 39 -13.26 -4.76 -9.23
C THR A 39 -14.14 -6.00 -9.43
N ILE A 40 -14.54 -6.30 -10.67
CA ILE A 40 -15.32 -7.50 -10.97
C ILE A 40 -14.53 -8.76 -10.59
N GLU A 41 -13.25 -8.82 -10.95
CA GLU A 41 -12.38 -9.97 -10.65
C GLU A 41 -12.18 -10.16 -9.13
N VAL A 42 -11.97 -9.08 -8.39
CA VAL A 42 -11.89 -9.14 -6.91
C VAL A 42 -13.23 -9.61 -6.31
N GLU A 43 -14.36 -9.05 -6.76
CA GLU A 43 -15.68 -9.44 -6.24
C GLU A 43 -16.04 -10.88 -6.58
N GLU A 44 -15.70 -11.37 -7.78
CA GLU A 44 -15.89 -12.77 -8.17
C GLU A 44 -15.07 -13.72 -7.28
N TYR A 45 -13.81 -13.36 -6.99
CA TYR A 45 -13.00 -14.12 -6.03
C TYR A 45 -13.69 -14.19 -4.66
N LEU A 46 -14.15 -13.05 -4.16
CA LEU A 46 -14.83 -12.95 -2.87
C LEU A 46 -16.18 -13.71 -2.80
N GLU A 47 -16.90 -13.79 -3.92
CA GLU A 47 -18.16 -14.54 -4.02
C GLU A 47 -17.96 -16.05 -4.06
N THR A 48 -16.84 -16.51 -4.62
CA THR A 48 -16.56 -17.93 -4.87
C THR A 48 -15.65 -18.58 -3.85
N HIS A 49 -15.02 -17.82 -2.96
CA HIS A 49 -14.10 -18.31 -1.94
C HIS A 49 -14.59 -18.07 -0.51
N PHE A 50 -14.06 -18.87 0.42
CA PHE A 50 -14.21 -18.70 1.86
C PHE A 50 -12.83 -18.79 2.53
N TYR A 51 -12.73 -18.38 3.80
CA TYR A 51 -11.53 -18.64 4.61
C TYR A 51 -11.81 -19.64 5.73
N ASN A 52 -10.77 -20.11 6.42
CA ASN A 52 -10.84 -21.00 7.58
C ASN A 52 -11.47 -20.39 8.85
N TYR A 53 -12.58 -19.64 8.73
CA TYR A 53 -13.27 -18.94 9.83
C TYR A 53 -13.66 -19.84 11.01
N GLU A 54 -13.95 -21.11 10.77
CA GLU A 54 -14.28 -22.08 11.82
C GLU A 54 -13.08 -22.35 12.74
N GLU A 55 -11.85 -22.34 12.20
CA GLU A 55 -10.62 -22.44 13.00
C GLU A 55 -10.44 -21.19 13.86
N PHE A 56 -10.77 -19.99 13.36
CA PHE A 56 -10.74 -18.76 14.15
C PHE A 56 -11.82 -18.72 15.25
N GLN A 57 -13.02 -19.25 14.98
CA GLN A 57 -14.12 -19.33 15.95
C GLN A 57 -13.89 -20.39 17.04
N SER A 58 -13.17 -21.46 16.71
CA SER A 58 -12.81 -22.52 17.64
C SER A 58 -11.33 -22.94 17.46
N PRO A 59 -10.37 -22.12 17.90
CA PRO A 59 -8.94 -22.35 17.66
C PRO A 59 -8.46 -23.72 18.17
N PRO A 60 -7.86 -24.56 17.32
CA PRO A 60 -7.15 -25.74 17.79
C PRO A 60 -5.92 -25.35 18.63
N ALA A 61 -5.41 -26.30 19.43
CA ALA A 61 -4.33 -26.02 20.39
C ALA A 61 -3.05 -25.45 19.75
N ASP A 62 -2.76 -25.84 18.52
CA ASP A 62 -1.56 -25.43 17.77
C ASP A 62 -1.92 -24.54 16.57
N PHE A 63 -2.99 -23.75 16.68
CA PHE A 63 -3.41 -22.84 15.61
C PHE A 63 -2.34 -21.77 15.37
N ASP A 64 -1.88 -21.67 14.12
CA ASP A 64 -0.86 -20.70 13.70
C ASP A 64 -1.44 -19.35 13.31
N PHE A 65 -2.76 -19.18 13.43
CA PHE A 65 -3.51 -17.98 13.05
C PHE A 65 -3.28 -17.54 11.60
N LYS A 66 -2.93 -18.48 10.71
CA LYS A 66 -2.84 -18.19 9.28
C LYS A 66 -4.20 -18.27 8.63
N ILE A 67 -4.51 -17.25 7.83
CA ILE A 67 -5.67 -17.27 6.95
C ILE A 67 -5.38 -18.22 5.80
N LYS A 68 -6.34 -19.10 5.51
CA LYS A 68 -6.30 -20.05 4.39
C LYS A 68 -7.58 -19.88 3.60
N PHE A 69 -7.44 -19.63 2.31
CA PHE A 69 -8.56 -19.53 1.38
C PHE A 69 -8.80 -20.86 0.67
N ASP A 70 -10.06 -21.14 0.38
CA ASP A 70 -10.47 -22.30 -0.41
C ASP A 70 -11.78 -21.96 -1.17
N THR A 71 -12.08 -22.73 -2.21
CA THR A 71 -13.22 -22.49 -3.09
C THR A 71 -14.50 -23.09 -2.51
N ILE A 72 -15.62 -22.40 -2.71
CA ILE A 72 -16.98 -22.88 -2.38
C ILE A 72 -17.41 -23.90 -3.43
N ALA A 73 -16.96 -25.13 -3.26
CA ALA A 73 -17.28 -26.25 -4.14
C ALA A 73 -17.27 -27.58 -3.39
N GLY A 74 -17.98 -28.57 -3.91
CA GLY A 74 -17.99 -29.93 -3.35
C GLY A 74 -18.37 -29.96 -1.87
N ASP A 75 -17.47 -30.45 -1.03
CA ASP A 75 -17.64 -30.56 0.42
C ASP A 75 -17.71 -29.18 1.12
N ASN A 76 -17.26 -28.11 0.46
CA ASN A 76 -17.31 -26.72 0.96
C ASN A 76 -18.52 -25.93 0.42
N SER A 77 -19.48 -26.58 -0.25
CA SER A 77 -20.58 -25.89 -0.94
C SER A 77 -21.56 -25.13 -0.03
N ASP A 78 -21.51 -25.35 1.28
CA ASP A 78 -22.32 -24.67 2.30
C ASP A 78 -21.54 -23.61 3.09
N LYS A 79 -20.27 -23.34 2.73
CA LYS A 79 -19.44 -22.32 3.39
C LYS A 79 -19.93 -20.90 3.10
N ILE A 80 -19.65 -20.00 4.02
CA ILE A 80 -19.97 -18.58 3.89
C ILE A 80 -18.94 -17.92 2.98
N ALA A 81 -19.40 -17.26 1.90
CA ALA A 81 -18.54 -16.51 1.00
C ALA A 81 -17.82 -15.33 1.69
N LEU A 82 -16.60 -15.05 1.25
CA LEU A 82 -15.79 -13.92 1.73
C LEU A 82 -16.51 -12.59 1.55
N ILE A 83 -17.26 -12.41 0.45
CA ILE A 83 -18.00 -11.17 0.18
C ILE A 83 -18.98 -10.79 1.31
N ASN A 84 -19.42 -11.76 2.11
CA ASN A 84 -20.31 -11.54 3.26
C ASN A 84 -19.55 -11.38 4.59
N GLN A 85 -18.22 -11.39 4.56
CA GLN A 85 -17.33 -11.41 5.73
C GLN A 85 -16.23 -10.33 5.66
N VAL A 86 -16.02 -9.73 4.49
CA VAL A 86 -15.11 -8.59 4.32
C VAL A 86 -15.78 -7.26 4.67
N GLU A 87 -14.96 -6.32 5.11
CA GLU A 87 -15.26 -4.89 5.18
C GLU A 87 -14.70 -4.21 3.92
N PHE A 88 -15.06 -2.95 3.68
CA PHE A 88 -14.49 -2.17 2.59
C PHE A 88 -14.34 -0.69 2.97
N LYS A 89 -13.38 -0.01 2.33
CA LYS A 89 -13.27 1.45 2.32
C LYS A 89 -13.03 1.96 0.89
N MET A 90 -13.37 3.21 0.64
CA MET A 90 -12.99 3.87 -0.62
C MET A 90 -11.59 4.44 -0.46
N VAL A 91 -10.69 4.14 -1.39
CA VAL A 91 -9.33 4.66 -1.42
C VAL A 91 -9.08 5.38 -2.74
N GLN A 92 -8.32 6.47 -2.66
CA GLN A 92 -7.97 7.30 -3.80
C GLN A 92 -6.81 6.67 -4.57
N ASP A 93 -6.85 6.70 -5.90
CA ASP A 93 -5.70 6.33 -6.72
C ASP A 93 -4.58 7.38 -6.59
N ARG A 94 -3.34 6.96 -6.28
CA ARG A 94 -2.17 7.84 -6.10
C ARG A 94 -1.56 8.38 -7.41
N VAL A 95 -2.09 7.96 -8.56
CA VAL A 95 -1.60 8.37 -9.89
C VAL A 95 -2.67 9.14 -10.66
N ASN A 96 -3.95 8.81 -10.48
CA ASN A 96 -5.08 9.47 -11.12
C ASN A 96 -6.16 9.80 -10.08
N GLU A 97 -6.13 11.04 -9.57
CA GLU A 97 -7.06 11.55 -8.56
C GLU A 97 -8.56 11.49 -8.96
N ASP A 98 -8.90 11.24 -10.22
CA ASP A 98 -10.30 11.04 -10.64
C ASP A 98 -10.79 9.59 -10.41
N VAL A 99 -9.91 8.66 -9.99
CA VAL A 99 -10.21 7.23 -9.83
C VAL A 99 -10.18 6.84 -8.36
N GLN A 100 -11.22 6.15 -7.90
CA GLN A 100 -11.28 5.57 -6.56
C GLN A 100 -11.56 4.08 -6.62
N TYR A 101 -10.99 3.35 -5.68
CA TYR A 101 -11.16 1.91 -5.54
C TYR A 101 -12.01 1.59 -4.31
N LYS A 102 -12.85 0.57 -4.44
CA LYS A 102 -13.51 -0.07 -3.30
C LYS A 102 -12.58 -1.16 -2.77
N LEU A 103 -11.68 -0.80 -1.86
CA LEU A 103 -10.71 -1.71 -1.29
C LEU A 103 -11.38 -2.63 -0.26
N TYR A 104 -11.28 -3.94 -0.48
CA TYR A 104 -11.86 -4.95 0.41
C TYR A 104 -10.80 -5.53 1.34
N TYR A 105 -11.17 -5.69 2.60
CA TYR A 105 -10.30 -6.33 3.60
C TYR A 105 -11.09 -7.25 4.54
N LEU A 106 -10.49 -8.39 4.88
CA LEU A 106 -10.98 -9.35 5.86
C LEU A 106 -10.33 -9.09 7.20
N LYS A 107 -11.14 -8.79 8.21
CA LYS A 107 -10.69 -8.61 9.59
C LYS A 107 -11.00 -9.86 10.43
N ALA A 108 -10.06 -10.81 10.42
CA ALA A 108 -10.21 -12.05 11.19
C ALA A 108 -10.00 -11.80 12.70
N ILE A 109 -9.01 -10.96 13.05
CA ILE A 109 -8.74 -10.48 14.40
C ILE A 109 -8.34 -8.99 14.29
N GLN A 110 -8.99 -8.10 15.05
CA GLN A 110 -8.64 -6.66 15.06
C GLN A 110 -7.22 -6.40 15.58
N GLY A 111 -6.80 -7.15 16.61
CA GLY A 111 -5.66 -6.80 17.46
C GLY A 111 -6.09 -5.94 18.65
N GLU A 112 -5.25 -5.88 19.70
CA GLU A 112 -5.55 -5.15 20.94
C GLU A 112 -4.53 -4.05 21.26
N GLY A 113 -3.47 -3.90 20.47
CA GLY A 113 -2.48 -2.82 20.58
C GLY A 113 -2.96 -1.52 19.92
N GLU A 114 -2.00 -0.65 19.60
CA GLU A 114 -2.24 0.58 18.83
C GLU A 114 -2.31 0.28 17.32
N SER A 115 -3.08 1.08 16.58
CA SER A 115 -3.10 1.04 15.11
C SER A 115 -1.84 1.73 14.56
N PRO A 116 -1.19 1.19 13.51
CA PRO A 116 -0.21 1.97 12.76
C PRO A 116 -0.89 3.14 12.05
N ASP A 117 -0.15 4.24 11.92
CA ASP A 117 -0.46 5.34 11.02
C ASP A 117 0.07 5.04 9.60
N PHE A 118 -0.33 5.80 8.59
CA PHE A 118 0.00 5.49 7.18
C PHE A 118 1.51 5.48 6.87
N PRO A 119 2.39 6.30 7.49
CA PRO A 119 3.82 6.25 7.22
C PRO A 119 4.59 5.46 8.30
N ASP A 120 3.90 4.73 9.17
CA ASP A 120 4.56 3.98 10.23
C ASP A 120 5.39 2.81 9.68
N ILE A 121 6.21 2.27 10.55
CA ILE A 121 6.94 1.04 10.31
C ILE A 121 6.26 -0.10 11.07
N VAL A 122 5.99 -1.22 10.41
CA VAL A 122 5.30 -2.37 11.01
C VAL A 122 6.13 -3.64 11.01
N ARG A 123 5.95 -4.49 12.02
CA ARG A 123 6.51 -5.85 12.03
C ARG A 123 5.42 -6.87 11.76
N ILE A 124 5.55 -7.63 10.67
CA ILE A 124 4.52 -8.57 10.22
C ILE A 124 5.06 -9.93 9.77
N ASN A 125 4.21 -10.94 9.82
CA ASN A 125 4.28 -12.06 8.88
C ASN A 125 3.26 -11.81 7.77
N TYR A 126 3.54 -12.28 6.55
CA TYR A 126 2.61 -12.12 5.44
C TYR A 126 2.73 -13.24 4.41
N GLU A 127 1.70 -13.35 3.59
CA GLU A 127 1.68 -14.12 2.34
C GLU A 127 1.10 -13.23 1.25
N GLY A 128 1.88 -12.98 0.19
CA GLY A 128 1.51 -12.20 -0.99
C GLY A 128 1.23 -13.13 -2.17
N THR A 129 0.02 -13.04 -2.70
CA THR A 129 -0.44 -13.86 -3.82
C THR A 129 -1.11 -13.01 -4.89
N TYR A 130 -1.20 -13.52 -6.11
CA TYR A 130 -2.00 -12.90 -7.17
C TYR A 130 -3.06 -13.87 -7.71
N VAL A 131 -4.18 -13.33 -8.19
CA VAL A 131 -5.21 -14.10 -8.90
C VAL A 131 -4.74 -14.32 -10.34
N ASN A 132 -4.64 -15.58 -10.74
CA ASN A 132 -4.33 -16.00 -12.11
C ASN A 132 -5.59 -16.49 -12.79
N ASP A 133 -5.95 -15.84 -13.89
CA ASP A 133 -7.11 -16.15 -14.73
C ASP A 133 -6.73 -16.95 -15.99
N GLU A 134 -5.44 -17.26 -16.18
CA GLU A 134 -5.01 -18.08 -17.31
C GLU A 134 -5.61 -19.49 -17.23
N GLU A 135 -6.34 -19.92 -18.27
CA GLU A 135 -7.03 -21.22 -18.36
C GLU A 135 -6.17 -22.44 -17.97
N SER A 136 -4.85 -22.34 -18.11
CA SER A 136 -3.91 -23.43 -17.81
C SER A 136 -3.46 -23.52 -16.35
N GLN A 137 -3.60 -22.43 -15.60
CA GLN A 137 -3.15 -22.27 -14.20
C GLN A 137 -4.09 -21.35 -13.41
N GLU A 138 -5.40 -21.50 -13.60
CA GLU A 138 -6.43 -20.74 -12.90
C GLU A 138 -6.31 -20.95 -11.37
N GLY A 139 -6.32 -19.86 -10.61
CA GLY A 139 -6.25 -19.89 -9.15
C GLY A 139 -5.30 -18.84 -8.56
N VAL A 140 -4.96 -19.01 -7.29
CA VAL A 140 -4.12 -18.06 -6.54
C VAL A 140 -2.66 -18.52 -6.54
N MET A 141 -1.77 -17.62 -6.94
CA MET A 141 -0.35 -17.90 -7.12
C MET A 141 0.48 -17.15 -6.08
N LEU A 142 1.19 -17.89 -5.24
CA LEU A 142 2.14 -17.35 -4.26
C LEU A 142 3.34 -16.72 -4.97
N PHE A 143 3.61 -15.44 -4.70
CA PHE A 143 4.80 -14.76 -5.23
C PHE A 143 5.79 -14.38 -4.12
N ASP A 144 5.32 -14.16 -2.89
CA ASP A 144 6.18 -13.80 -1.76
C ASP A 144 5.54 -14.17 -0.41
N SER A 145 6.35 -14.44 0.60
CA SER A 145 5.87 -14.69 1.96
C SER A 145 6.98 -14.63 2.99
N SER A 146 6.61 -14.33 4.24
CA SER A 146 7.48 -14.55 5.39
C SER A 146 6.75 -15.21 6.55
N VAL A 147 7.41 -16.20 7.15
CA VAL A 147 7.00 -16.87 8.39
C VAL A 147 7.84 -16.45 9.60
N ILE A 148 8.88 -15.66 9.35
CA ILE A 148 9.69 -15.00 10.37
C ILE A 148 9.33 -13.51 10.28
N PRO A 149 8.94 -12.86 11.39
CA PRO A 149 8.48 -11.48 11.35
C PRO A 149 9.51 -10.55 10.68
N VAL A 150 9.08 -9.83 9.65
CA VAL A 150 9.87 -8.82 8.92
C VAL A 150 9.34 -7.43 9.21
N GLN A 151 10.18 -6.43 8.98
CA GLN A 151 9.82 -5.02 9.12
C GLN A 151 9.46 -4.46 7.74
N PHE A 152 8.31 -3.81 7.63
CA PHE A 152 7.89 -3.05 6.46
C PHE A 152 7.74 -1.59 6.85
N ASP A 153 8.45 -0.74 6.13
CA ASP A 153 8.13 0.68 6.03
C ASP A 153 6.89 0.82 5.16
N LEU A 154 5.80 1.35 5.72
CA LEU A 154 4.52 1.42 5.03
C LEU A 154 4.55 2.34 3.80
N THR A 155 5.49 3.30 3.74
CA THR A 155 5.68 4.19 2.58
C THR A 155 6.32 3.48 1.37
N GLN A 156 6.87 2.27 1.58
CA GLN A 156 7.64 1.52 0.58
C GLN A 156 6.94 0.25 0.07
N ILE A 157 5.67 0.06 0.45
CA ILE A 157 4.86 -1.10 0.03
C ILE A 157 3.73 -0.68 -0.92
N VAL A 158 3.04 -1.66 -1.49
CA VAL A 158 1.90 -1.38 -2.37
C VAL A 158 0.77 -0.68 -1.59
N ASN A 159 0.22 0.37 -2.19
CA ASN A 159 -0.74 1.30 -1.59
C ASN A 159 -1.90 0.58 -0.90
N GLY A 160 -2.50 -0.43 -1.55
CA GLY A 160 -3.63 -1.15 -0.96
C GLY A 160 -3.27 -1.95 0.30
N LEU A 161 -2.01 -2.38 0.46
CA LEU A 161 -1.57 -3.07 1.68
C LEU A 161 -1.35 -2.06 2.82
N GLN A 162 -0.75 -0.91 2.54
CA GLN A 162 -0.64 0.21 3.48
C GLN A 162 -2.03 0.65 3.95
N ASP A 163 -2.93 0.92 3.00
CA ASP A 163 -4.32 1.31 3.26
C ASP A 163 -5.10 0.30 4.11
N ALA A 164 -4.79 -0.99 3.97
CA ALA A 164 -5.44 -2.03 4.76
C ALA A 164 -4.81 -2.19 6.14
N LEU A 165 -3.49 -2.09 6.28
CA LEU A 165 -2.79 -2.30 7.57
C LEU A 165 -3.19 -1.28 8.63
N ILE A 166 -3.49 -0.03 8.24
CA ILE A 166 -3.96 1.03 9.14
C ILE A 166 -5.42 0.83 9.63
N GLU A 167 -6.11 -0.21 9.18
CA GLU A 167 -7.45 -0.59 9.67
C GLU A 167 -7.39 -1.63 10.80
N PHE A 168 -6.17 -2.04 11.19
CA PHE A 168 -5.89 -3.07 12.18
C PHE A 168 -5.05 -2.51 13.33
N ASN A 169 -5.09 -3.21 14.47
CA ASN A 169 -4.24 -2.92 15.60
C ASN A 169 -3.08 -3.92 15.66
N ALA A 170 -1.92 -3.44 16.08
CA ALA A 170 -0.78 -4.30 16.38
C ALA A 170 -1.02 -5.16 17.64
N GLY A 171 -0.03 -5.98 17.99
CA GLY A 171 -0.02 -6.73 19.23
C GLY A 171 0.19 -5.84 20.45
N THR A 172 -0.19 -6.35 21.61
CA THR A 172 0.03 -5.67 22.90
C THR A 172 1.44 -5.86 23.46
N GLY A 173 2.24 -6.72 22.80
CA GLY A 173 3.60 -7.03 23.19
C GLY A 173 4.01 -8.43 22.77
N PHE A 174 5.16 -8.86 23.28
CA PHE A 174 5.72 -10.17 23.01
C PHE A 174 6.48 -10.74 24.22
N THR A 175 6.66 -12.06 24.21
CA THR A 175 7.52 -12.77 25.15
C THR A 175 8.65 -13.46 24.41
N THR A 176 9.87 -13.34 24.94
CA THR A 176 11.05 -14.02 24.41
C THR A 176 11.28 -15.34 25.15
N ASN A 177 11.32 -16.44 24.41
CA ASN A 177 11.61 -17.76 24.94
C ASN A 177 13.11 -17.95 25.20
N PRO A 178 13.50 -18.88 26.08
CA PRO A 178 14.92 -19.18 26.34
C PRO A 178 15.74 -19.64 25.13
N ASP A 179 15.08 -20.10 24.06
CA ASP A 179 15.72 -20.51 22.80
C ASP A 179 15.88 -19.35 21.79
N GLY A 180 15.48 -18.14 22.15
CA GLY A 180 15.55 -16.94 21.33
C GLY A 180 14.35 -16.71 20.41
N THR A 181 13.35 -17.61 20.41
CA THR A 181 12.10 -17.39 19.69
C THR A 181 11.23 -16.35 20.40
N VAL A 182 10.35 -15.69 19.64
CA VAL A 182 9.42 -14.67 20.15
C VAL A 182 7.99 -15.14 19.94
N VAL A 183 7.14 -14.90 20.94
CA VAL A 183 5.69 -15.13 20.88
C VAL A 183 4.99 -13.79 21.07
N TYR A 184 4.27 -13.35 20.05
CA TYR A 184 3.48 -12.11 20.11
C TYR A 184 2.09 -12.39 20.70
N GLU A 185 1.54 -11.38 21.38
CA GLU A 185 0.27 -11.47 22.08
C GLU A 185 -0.74 -10.47 21.49
N ASN A 186 -1.98 -10.93 21.28
CA ASN A 186 -3.13 -10.12 20.88
C ASN A 186 -2.92 -9.27 19.61
N PHE A 187 -2.18 -9.82 18.64
CA PHE A 187 -1.90 -9.17 17.35
C PHE A 187 -3.09 -9.23 16.39
N GLY A 188 -3.16 -8.28 15.46
CA GLY A 188 -4.14 -8.25 14.39
C GLY A 188 -3.87 -9.32 13.33
N VAL A 189 -4.94 -9.89 12.75
CA VAL A 189 -4.85 -10.87 11.67
C VAL A 189 -5.88 -10.51 10.61
N GLY A 190 -5.41 -10.34 9.39
CA GLY A 190 -6.24 -9.88 8.30
C GLY A 190 -5.77 -10.29 6.93
N ALA A 191 -6.59 -9.96 5.94
CA ALA A 191 -6.20 -10.02 4.54
C ALA A 191 -6.80 -8.85 3.77
N VAL A 192 -6.14 -8.45 2.68
CA VAL A 192 -6.60 -7.42 1.76
C VAL A 192 -6.69 -7.99 0.34
N PHE A 193 -7.72 -7.59 -0.40
CA PHE A 193 -7.99 -7.99 -1.77
C PHE A 193 -7.94 -6.74 -2.65
N MET A 194 -6.86 -6.62 -3.42
CA MET A 194 -6.49 -5.38 -4.09
C MET A 194 -6.74 -5.47 -5.59
N GLN A 195 -7.47 -4.49 -6.09
CA GLN A 195 -7.49 -4.18 -7.51
C GLN A 195 -6.08 -3.85 -8.00
N SER A 196 -5.84 -4.08 -9.28
CA SER A 196 -4.52 -3.95 -9.91
C SER A 196 -3.87 -2.58 -9.74
N GLY A 197 -4.67 -1.51 -9.72
CA GLY A 197 -4.20 -0.12 -9.56
C GLY A 197 -3.72 0.25 -8.17
N LEU A 198 -4.08 -0.53 -7.14
CA LEU A 198 -3.57 -0.43 -5.76
C LEU A 198 -2.41 -1.39 -5.48
N GLY A 199 -2.10 -2.26 -6.44
CA GLY A 199 -0.97 -3.18 -6.42
C GLY A 199 0.16 -2.67 -7.32
N TYR A 200 0.83 -3.61 -8.00
CA TYR A 200 1.97 -3.29 -8.85
C TYR A 200 1.61 -2.70 -10.22
N TYR A 201 0.35 -2.79 -10.64
CA TYR A 201 -0.14 -2.32 -11.94
C TYR A 201 0.73 -2.76 -13.13
N VAL A 202 1.61 -1.89 -13.64
CA VAL A 202 2.53 -2.16 -14.75
C VAL A 202 3.99 -2.36 -14.35
N SER A 203 4.29 -2.28 -13.05
CA SER A 203 5.64 -2.28 -12.48
C SER A 203 5.83 -3.39 -11.42
N PRO A 204 5.55 -4.67 -11.73
CA PRO A 204 5.81 -5.75 -10.78
C PRO A 204 7.30 -5.82 -10.39
N PRO A 205 7.63 -6.21 -9.14
CA PRO A 205 9.01 -6.27 -8.67
C PRO A 205 9.87 -7.16 -9.56
N GLN A 206 11.00 -6.62 -10.01
CA GLN A 206 11.96 -7.39 -10.79
C GLN A 206 12.69 -8.39 -9.90
N GLY A 207 12.84 -9.62 -10.37
CA GLY A 207 13.59 -10.66 -9.66
C GLY A 207 12.78 -11.50 -8.68
N SER A 208 11.46 -11.30 -8.58
CA SER A 208 10.56 -12.27 -7.95
C SER A 208 10.76 -13.65 -8.57
N ALA A 209 10.79 -14.69 -7.73
CA ALA A 209 10.94 -16.08 -8.20
C ALA A 209 9.80 -16.50 -9.13
N VAL A 210 8.67 -15.80 -9.03
CA VAL A 210 7.48 -15.92 -9.87
C VAL A 210 7.25 -14.58 -10.56
N THR A 211 7.07 -14.61 -11.88
CA THR A 211 6.66 -13.42 -12.64
C THR A 211 5.21 -13.11 -12.35
N ILE A 212 4.95 -11.96 -11.73
CA ILE A 212 3.58 -11.45 -11.52
C ILE A 212 3.12 -10.82 -12.85
N PRO A 213 1.99 -11.23 -13.43
CA PRO A 213 1.44 -10.61 -14.62
C PRO A 213 1.14 -9.11 -14.42
N LEU A 214 1.11 -8.35 -15.51
CA LEU A 214 0.66 -6.96 -15.46
C LEU A 214 -0.83 -6.93 -15.13
N TYR A 215 -1.23 -5.90 -14.37
CA TYR A 215 -2.61 -5.69 -13.93
C TYR A 215 -3.16 -6.82 -13.06
N SER A 216 -2.32 -7.59 -12.37
CA SER A 216 -2.81 -8.62 -11.46
C SER A 216 -3.47 -8.06 -10.21
N GLN A 217 -4.57 -8.69 -9.79
CA GLN A 217 -5.21 -8.49 -8.50
C GLN A 217 -4.40 -9.24 -7.45
N LEU A 218 -4.07 -8.54 -6.38
CA LEU A 218 -3.21 -9.05 -5.33
C LEU A 218 -4.02 -9.37 -4.08
N ILE A 219 -3.67 -10.45 -3.41
CA ILE A 219 -4.21 -10.80 -2.11
C ILE A 219 -3.03 -10.93 -1.16
N PHE A 220 -3.04 -10.11 -0.11
CA PHE A 220 -2.11 -10.24 1.01
C PHE A 220 -2.87 -10.72 2.23
N SER A 221 -2.40 -11.77 2.88
CA SER A 221 -2.78 -12.09 4.25
C SER A 221 -1.63 -11.79 5.20
N PHE A 222 -1.94 -11.33 6.41
CA PHE A 222 -0.92 -10.84 7.33
C PHE A 222 -1.27 -11.08 8.81
N GLN A 223 -0.23 -11.07 9.62
CA GLN A 223 -0.28 -11.03 11.08
C GLN A 223 0.50 -9.79 11.52
N LEU A 224 -0.18 -8.80 12.10
CA LEU A 224 0.37 -7.48 12.43
C LEU A 224 0.84 -7.45 13.89
N PHE A 225 2.14 -7.61 14.10
CA PHE A 225 2.71 -7.84 15.43
C PHE A 225 3.07 -6.57 16.18
N GLU A 226 3.77 -5.65 15.54
CA GLU A 226 4.26 -4.42 16.15
C GLU A 226 4.08 -3.25 15.18
N ARG A 227 3.97 -2.05 15.74
CA ARG A 227 4.15 -0.79 15.02
C ARG A 227 5.27 0.03 15.65
N GLU A 228 5.85 0.91 14.86
CA GLU A 228 6.84 1.91 15.21
C GLU A 228 6.50 3.18 14.43
N VAL A 229 6.61 4.33 15.09
CA VAL A 229 6.32 5.63 14.45
C VAL A 229 7.40 5.89 13.40
N GLY A 230 6.97 6.23 12.17
CA GLY A 230 7.86 6.59 11.07
C GLY A 230 8.49 7.98 11.23
N ASP A 231 9.73 8.09 10.75
CA ASP A 231 10.59 9.28 10.65
C ASP A 231 11.67 8.86 9.63
N GLN A 232 11.29 8.88 8.34
CA GLN A 232 12.00 8.15 7.29
C GLN A 232 13.34 8.77 6.89
N ASP A 233 13.51 10.08 7.10
CA ASP A 233 14.75 10.82 6.89
C ASP A 233 15.52 11.15 8.17
N GLU A 234 14.98 10.81 9.34
CA GLU A 234 15.58 10.99 10.67
C GLU A 234 15.78 12.47 11.04
N ASP A 235 14.91 13.36 10.58
CA ASP A 235 14.96 14.80 10.88
C ASP A 235 14.30 15.18 12.22
N GLY A 236 13.62 14.22 12.86
CA GLY A 236 13.00 14.36 14.17
C GLY A 236 11.53 14.79 14.15
N ILE A 237 10.93 15.01 12.98
CA ILE A 237 9.49 15.12 12.80
C ILE A 237 8.94 13.74 12.40
N PRO A 238 8.01 13.16 13.18
CA PRO A 238 7.33 11.95 12.76
C PRO A 238 6.62 12.16 11.42
N SER A 239 6.78 11.24 10.47
CA SER A 239 6.22 11.38 9.12
C SER A 239 4.70 11.47 9.03
N VAL A 240 3.99 11.05 10.08
CA VAL A 240 2.54 11.29 10.19
C VAL A 240 2.19 12.77 10.45
N MET A 241 3.12 13.56 10.99
CA MET A 241 2.96 14.99 11.27
C MET A 241 3.29 15.85 10.05
N GLU A 242 3.92 15.27 9.04
CA GLU A 242 4.31 15.93 7.79
C GLU A 242 3.21 15.83 6.72
N ASP A 243 2.10 15.14 7.00
CA ASP A 243 0.84 15.26 6.25
C ASP A 243 0.18 16.61 6.59
N LEU A 244 0.66 17.66 5.93
CA LEU A 244 0.28 19.05 6.20
C LEU A 244 -1.20 19.31 5.89
N ASN A 245 -1.75 18.57 4.92
CA ASN A 245 -3.10 18.77 4.44
C ASN A 245 -4.14 17.83 5.13
N GLY A 246 -3.68 16.81 5.84
CA GLY A 246 -4.46 15.88 6.66
C GLY A 246 -5.24 14.85 5.85
N ASN A 247 -4.79 14.51 4.64
CA ASN A 247 -5.47 13.56 3.76
C ASN A 247 -4.99 12.11 3.94
N GLY A 248 -3.92 11.89 4.71
CA GLY A 248 -3.28 10.58 4.91
C GLY A 248 -2.51 10.07 3.70
N LEU A 249 -1.94 10.97 2.88
CA LEU A 249 -1.10 10.69 1.73
C LEU A 249 0.20 11.49 1.82
N GLU A 250 1.21 10.93 2.49
CA GLU A 250 2.57 11.47 2.59
C GLU A 250 3.21 11.79 1.22
N GLU A 251 2.72 11.14 0.16
CA GLU A 251 3.26 11.27 -1.19
C GLU A 251 2.89 12.59 -1.89
N ASP A 252 2.01 13.43 -1.33
CA ASP A 252 1.54 14.67 -1.95
C ASP A 252 1.84 15.98 -1.19
N ASP A 253 2.50 15.90 -0.02
CA ASP A 253 3.02 17.05 0.71
C ASP A 253 4.51 17.26 0.39
N ASN A 254 4.79 18.36 -0.32
CA ASN A 254 6.12 18.77 -0.75
C ASN A 254 6.20 20.30 -0.73
N THR A 255 6.85 20.86 0.29
CA THR A 255 6.88 22.30 0.56
C THR A 255 7.64 23.10 -0.50
N ASP A 256 8.84 22.66 -0.87
CA ASP A 256 9.73 23.39 -1.77
C ASP A 256 9.52 23.04 -3.26
N GLY A 257 8.77 21.96 -3.53
CA GLY A 257 8.43 21.44 -4.84
C GLY A 257 9.57 20.68 -5.53
N ASP A 258 10.52 20.12 -4.78
CA ASP A 258 11.64 19.36 -5.34
C ASP A 258 11.30 17.89 -5.66
N ALA A 259 12.27 16.98 -5.64
CA ALA A 259 12.06 15.57 -5.95
C ALA A 259 11.66 14.71 -4.74
N LEU A 260 11.84 15.21 -3.52
CA LEU A 260 11.51 14.54 -2.27
C LEU A 260 10.23 15.18 -1.71
N ASN A 261 9.41 14.36 -1.06
CA ASN A 261 8.28 14.87 -0.30
C ASN A 261 8.75 14.97 1.15
N ASN A 262 8.07 15.80 1.95
CA ASN A 262 8.56 16.20 3.27
C ASN A 262 9.03 15.00 4.11
N TYR A 263 8.23 13.93 4.16
CA TYR A 263 8.54 12.74 4.95
C TYR A 263 9.87 12.02 4.65
N ILE A 264 10.54 12.35 3.55
CA ILE A 264 11.84 11.82 3.13
C ILE A 264 12.82 12.94 2.75
N ASP A 265 12.58 14.17 3.18
CA ASP A 265 13.40 15.36 2.93
C ASP A 265 13.86 16.06 4.22
N ALA A 266 15.12 15.88 4.58
CA ALA A 266 15.69 16.45 5.80
C ALA A 266 15.89 17.99 5.78
N ASP A 267 15.49 18.68 4.71
CA ASP A 267 15.54 20.15 4.50
C ASP A 267 14.26 20.56 3.74
N ASP A 268 13.11 20.42 4.42
CA ASP A 268 11.75 20.48 3.88
C ASP A 268 11.45 21.70 2.98
N ASP A 269 12.00 22.86 3.33
CA ASP A 269 11.79 24.13 2.61
C ASP A 269 12.99 24.54 1.74
N ASN A 270 14.08 23.77 1.80
CA ASN A 270 15.32 23.91 1.04
C ASN A 270 15.99 25.27 1.21
N ASP A 271 15.96 25.82 2.43
CA ASP A 271 16.64 27.05 2.80
C ASP A 271 18.15 26.83 3.08
N GLY A 272 18.55 25.56 3.26
CA GLY A 272 19.91 25.12 3.54
C GLY A 272 20.24 24.89 5.02
N ARG A 273 19.25 24.96 5.91
CA ARG A 273 19.28 24.57 7.31
C ARG A 273 18.42 23.31 7.47
N PRO A 274 18.99 22.21 8.00
CA PRO A 274 18.21 20.98 8.15
C PRO A 274 16.99 21.16 9.07
N THR A 275 15.88 20.51 8.76
CA THR A 275 14.64 20.52 9.56
C THR A 275 14.90 20.25 11.05
N GLU A 276 15.81 19.32 11.36
CA GLU A 276 16.21 18.99 12.74
C GLU A 276 16.74 20.19 13.55
N ASP A 277 17.34 21.18 12.89
CA ASP A 277 17.90 22.38 13.49
C ASP A 277 16.84 23.49 13.68
N GLU A 278 15.64 23.32 13.14
CA GLU A 278 14.56 24.32 13.09
C GLU A 278 13.42 24.00 14.05
N ILE A 279 13.36 22.76 14.52
CA ILE A 279 12.41 22.31 15.52
C ILE A 279 12.99 22.31 16.93
N ILE A 280 12.12 22.24 17.94
CA ILE A 280 12.50 22.06 19.35
C ILE A 280 11.83 20.81 19.90
N ILE A 281 12.62 19.75 20.13
CA ILE A 281 12.18 18.54 20.83
C ILE A 281 12.26 18.77 22.35
N ASN A 282 11.11 18.76 23.02
CA ASN A 282 11.01 18.98 24.46
C ASN A 282 11.41 17.72 25.27
N GLU A 283 11.70 17.90 26.58
CA GLU A 283 12.08 16.79 27.47
C GLU A 283 11.02 15.67 27.57
N ASP A 284 9.75 15.97 27.27
CA ASP A 284 8.65 15.01 27.27
C ASP A 284 8.38 14.36 25.90
N GLY A 285 9.19 14.69 24.88
CA GLY A 285 9.06 14.19 23.52
C GLY A 285 8.09 14.98 22.64
N SER A 286 7.44 16.03 23.14
CA SER A 286 6.63 16.91 22.30
C SER A 286 7.50 17.83 21.44
N ILE A 287 7.06 18.12 20.22
CA ILE A 287 7.77 19.02 19.29
C ILE A 287 7.15 20.41 19.34
N THR A 288 7.99 21.45 19.35
CA THR A 288 7.58 22.83 19.13
C THR A 288 8.13 23.29 17.80
N PHE A 289 7.25 23.84 16.96
CA PHE A 289 7.55 24.44 15.67
C PHE A 289 7.62 25.96 15.85
N PRO A 290 8.82 26.58 15.84
CA PRO A 290 8.98 28.02 15.88
C PRO A 290 8.50 28.68 14.57
N ASP A 291 8.35 29.99 14.65
CA ASP A 291 8.00 30.93 13.57
C ASP A 291 8.79 32.21 13.94
N GLU A 292 10.06 32.27 13.54
CA GLU A 292 11.01 33.29 14.00
C GLU A 292 10.66 34.69 13.44
N ASP A 293 10.17 34.75 12.21
CA ASP A 293 9.87 35.98 11.49
C ASP A 293 8.43 36.51 11.75
N GLY A 294 7.53 35.62 12.20
CA GLY A 294 6.17 35.90 12.63
C GLY A 294 5.16 36.04 11.49
N ASP A 295 5.41 35.44 10.31
CA ASP A 295 4.52 35.52 9.15
C ASP A 295 3.38 34.47 9.18
N GLY A 296 3.51 33.45 10.04
CA GLY A 296 2.53 32.40 10.26
C GLY A 296 2.83 31.07 9.56
N ILE A 297 3.95 30.94 8.87
CA ILE A 297 4.58 29.67 8.47
C ILE A 297 5.60 29.30 9.55
N VAL A 298 5.81 28.02 9.78
CA VAL A 298 6.78 27.54 10.78
C VAL A 298 8.13 27.36 10.12
N ASP A 299 9.21 27.57 10.88
CA ASP A 299 10.58 27.68 10.34
C ASP A 299 10.93 26.56 9.35
N TYR A 300 10.70 25.28 9.69
CA TYR A 300 11.02 24.13 8.81
C TYR A 300 10.22 24.05 7.50
N LEU A 301 9.23 24.93 7.32
CA LEU A 301 8.40 25.04 6.11
C LEU A 301 8.55 26.44 5.47
N ASP A 302 9.49 27.27 5.95
CA ASP A 302 9.61 28.70 5.65
C ASP A 302 11.04 29.11 5.22
N ALA A 303 11.25 29.06 3.89
CA ALA A 303 12.54 29.32 3.29
C ALA A 303 13.07 30.77 3.42
N ASP A 304 12.31 31.70 4.03
CA ASP A 304 12.79 33.05 4.36
C ASP A 304 12.72 33.47 5.84
N SER A 305 12.63 32.48 6.75
CA SER A 305 12.65 32.66 8.21
C SER A 305 13.92 33.32 8.80
#